data_AF-R7HS92-F1
#
_entry.id   AF-R7HS92-F1
#
_cell.length_a   1.000
_cell.length_b   1.000
_cell.length_c   1.000
_cell.angle_alpha   90.00
_cell.angle_beta   90.00
_cell.angle_gamma   90.00
#
_symmetry.space_group_name_H-M   'P 1'
#
loop_
_entity.id
_entity.type
_entity.pdbx_description
1 polymer ?
#
loop_
_entity_poly.entity_id
_entity_poly.type
_entity_poly.pdbx_seq_one_letter_code
_entity_poly.pdbx_strand_id
1 'polypeptide(L)' 'MRTKLLILAAACSLAASAQQVEITSRQQLLKGTESGICNPVLSADGQKLLFTHADYKGLKLYDFNSDVTTTKFKR' A
#
# COMPACT_ATOMS: atom_id res chain seq x y z
N MET A 1 -3.09 38.30 30.59
CA MET A 1 -1.95 37.40 30.28
C MET A 1 -2.37 35.97 30.00
N ARG A 2 -3.28 35.37 30.79
CA ARG A 2 -3.82 34.02 30.59
C ARG A 2 -4.27 33.69 29.15
N THR A 3 -5.02 34.57 28.51
CA THR A 3 -5.55 34.34 27.15
C THR A 3 -4.46 34.27 26.08
N LYS A 4 -3.36 35.03 26.25
CA LYS A 4 -2.21 34.99 25.32
C LYS A 4 -1.46 33.67 25.42
N LEU A 5 -1.34 33.12 26.63
CA LEU A 5 -0.76 31.79 26.87
C LEU A 5 -1.63 30.67 26.26
N LEU A 6 -2.95 30.78 26.37
CA LEU A 6 -3.87 29.79 25.78
C LEU A 6 -3.80 29.80 24.25
N ILE A 7 -3.72 30.98 23.63
CA ILE A 7 -3.57 31.11 22.16
C ILE A 7 -2.24 30.53 21.69
N LEU A 8 -1.15 30.77 22.42
CA LEU A 8 0.17 30.23 22.07
C LEU A 8 0.20 28.70 22.15
N ALA A 9 -0.40 28.12 23.20
CA ALA A 9 -0.49 26.67 23.35
C ALA A 9 -1.30 26.00 22.22
N ALA A 10 -2.41 26.62 21.79
CA ALA A 10 -3.22 26.14 20.68
C ALA A 10 -2.52 26.25 19.31
N ALA A 11 -1.65 27.25 19.12
CA ALA A 11 -0.86 27.37 17.90
C ALA A 11 0.23 26.28 17.81
N CYS A 12 0.85 25.93 18.95
CA CYS A 12 1.88 24.88 19.01
C CYS A 12 1.33 23.47 18.72
N SER A 13 0.07 23.17 19.08
CA SER A 13 -0.52 21.85 18.81
C SER A 13 -0.85 21.61 17.33
N LEU A 14 -1.10 22.68 16.56
CA LEU A 14 -1.33 22.59 15.12
C LEU A 14 -0.04 22.22 14.35
N ALA A 15 1.12 22.69 14.81
CA ALA A 15 2.41 22.41 14.17
C ALA A 15 2.94 20.98 14.45
N ALA A 16 2.48 20.34 15.52
CA ALA A 16 2.89 18.97 15.89
C ALA A 16 2.24 17.87 15.02
N SER A 17 1.30 18.23 14.15
CA SER A 17 0.52 17.30 13.34
C SER A 17 1.15 17.01 11.96
N ALA A 18 2.46 17.13 11.82
CA ALA A 18 3.14 16.67 10.61
C ALA A 18 3.26 15.15 10.69
N GLN A 19 2.35 14.44 10.03
CA GLN A 19 2.39 12.99 9.93
C GLN A 19 3.60 12.60 9.09
N GLN A 20 4.72 12.31 9.75
CA GLN A 20 5.93 11.84 9.09
C GLN A 20 5.67 10.41 8.60
N VAL A 21 5.59 10.25 7.28
CA VAL A 21 5.55 8.93 6.65
C VAL A 21 6.98 8.49 6.41
N GLU A 22 7.40 7.43 7.09
CA GLU A 22 8.68 6.79 6.87
C GLU A 22 8.48 5.45 6.15
N ILE A 23 9.22 5.25 5.06
CA ILE A 23 9.26 3.94 4.40
C ILE A 23 10.23 3.07 5.19
N THR A 24 9.69 2.15 5.98
CA THR A 24 10.49 1.29 6.87
C THR A 24 11.07 0.07 6.16
N SER A 25 10.50 -0.34 5.02
CA SER A 25 11.00 -1.46 4.23
C SER A 25 10.62 -1.37 2.75
N ARG A 26 11.39 -2.07 1.92
CA ARG A 26 11.09 -2.29 0.50
C ARG A 26 11.42 -3.75 0.18
N GLN A 27 10.44 -4.47 -0.36
CA GLN A 27 10.62 -5.86 -0.76
C GLN A 27 10.27 -6.02 -2.25
N GLN A 28 11.09 -6.78 -2.97
CA GLN A 28 10.76 -7.20 -4.32
C GLN A 28 9.68 -8.29 -4.25
N LEU A 29 8.57 -8.07 -4.93
CA LEU A 29 7.50 -9.05 -5.09
C LEU A 29 7.75 -9.91 -6.33
N LEU A 30 7.14 -11.09 -6.36
CA LEU A 30 7.05 -11.97 -7.53
C LEU A 30 8.40 -12.52 -8.06
N LYS A 31 9.54 -12.13 -7.50
CA LYS A 31 10.89 -12.74 -7.63
C LYS A 31 11.23 -13.35 -9.02
N GLY A 32 10.85 -12.68 -10.11
CA GLY A 32 11.13 -13.11 -11.49
C GLY A 32 10.16 -14.15 -12.08
N THR A 33 9.12 -14.56 -11.36
CA THR A 33 8.07 -15.48 -11.85
C THR A 33 7.05 -14.79 -12.76
N GLU A 34 6.92 -13.47 -12.66
CA GLU A 34 5.98 -12.66 -13.42
C GLU A 34 6.66 -11.37 -13.89
N SER A 35 6.29 -10.90 -15.07
CA SER A 35 6.72 -9.62 -15.65
C SER A 35 5.56 -8.95 -16.37
N GLY A 36 5.70 -7.69 -16.81
CA GLY A 36 4.65 -7.04 -17.61
C GLY A 36 3.31 -6.91 -16.88
N ILE A 37 3.35 -6.62 -15.58
CA ILE A 37 2.17 -6.57 -14.72
C ILE A 37 1.45 -5.25 -14.88
N CYS A 38 0.12 -5.29 -14.96
CA CYS A 38 -0.72 -4.11 -15.12
C CYS A 38 -1.86 -4.12 -14.08
N ASN A 39 -2.35 -2.91 -13.77
CA ASN A 39 -3.53 -2.66 -12.94
C ASN A 39 -3.52 -3.38 -11.57
N PRO A 40 -2.47 -3.18 -10.74
CA PRO A 40 -2.40 -3.80 -9.42
C PRO A 40 -3.50 -3.26 -8.50
N VAL A 41 -4.20 -4.17 -7.79
CA VAL A 41 -5.19 -3.85 -6.76
C VAL A 41 -4.84 -4.62 -5.49
N LEU A 42 -4.64 -3.90 -4.40
CA LEU A 42 -4.38 -4.49 -3.09
C LEU A 42 -5.71 -4.93 -2.45
N SER A 43 -5.73 -6.05 -1.75
CA SER A 43 -6.86 -6.43 -0.89
C SER A 43 -7.02 -5.46 0.28
N ALA A 44 -8.22 -5.39 0.84
CA ALA A 44 -8.53 -4.49 1.95
C ALA A 44 -7.65 -4.72 3.20
N ASP A 45 -7.22 -5.97 3.43
CA ASP A 45 -6.32 -6.35 4.52
C ASP A 45 -4.83 -6.17 4.17
N GLY A 46 -4.49 -5.74 2.95
CA GLY A 46 -3.11 -5.55 2.50
C GLY A 46 -2.34 -6.84 2.20
N GLN A 47 -2.93 -8.02 2.33
CA GLN A 47 -2.22 -9.29 2.28
C GLN A 47 -2.20 -9.97 0.92
N LYS A 48 -2.90 -9.43 -0.08
CA LYS A 48 -2.98 -9.99 -1.43
C LYS A 48 -2.96 -8.90 -2.49
N LEU A 49 -2.33 -9.22 -3.62
CA LEU A 49 -2.24 -8.35 -4.79
C LEU A 49 -2.94 -9.04 -5.96
N LEU A 50 -4.04 -8.46 -6.44
CA LEU A 50 -4.66 -8.85 -7.70
C LEU A 50 -4.04 -8.03 -8.82
N PHE A 51 -3.70 -8.68 -9.93
CA PHE A 51 -3.18 -8.01 -11.11
C PHE A 51 -3.57 -8.76 -12.39
N THR A 52 -3.35 -8.11 -13.52
CA THR A 52 -3.40 -8.75 -14.84
C THR A 52 -2.05 -8.63 -15.53
N HIS A 53 -1.82 -9.48 -16.52
CA HIS A 53 -0.64 -9.39 -17.38
C HIS A 53 -0.93 -8.44 -18.56
N ALA A 54 0.10 -7.92 -19.22
CA ALA A 54 -0.03 -6.95 -20.31
C ALA A 54 -0.87 -7.44 -21.51
N ASP A 55 -1.05 -8.77 -21.64
CA ASP A 55 -1.91 -9.39 -22.65
C ASP A 55 -3.39 -9.49 -22.22
N TYR A 56 -3.72 -8.98 -21.02
CA TYR A 56 -5.06 -8.97 -20.42
C TYR A 56 -5.68 -10.37 -20.26
N LYS A 57 -4.87 -11.44 -20.32
CA LYS A 57 -5.37 -12.81 -20.21
C LYS A 57 -5.45 -13.24 -18.76
N GLY A 58 -6.67 -13.16 -18.24
CA GLY A 58 -6.99 -13.62 -16.89
C GLY A 58 -6.51 -12.69 -15.80
N LEU A 59 -6.85 -13.07 -14.57
CA LEU A 59 -6.44 -12.37 -13.36
C LEU A 59 -5.51 -13.28 -12.57
N LYS A 60 -4.50 -12.69 -11.94
CA LYS A 60 -3.57 -13.38 -11.06
C LYS A 60 -3.64 -12.77 -9.68
N LEU A 61 -3.66 -13.63 -8.66
CA LEU A 61 -3.70 -13.25 -7.26
C LEU A 61 -2.42 -13.72 -6.59
N TYR A 62 -1.61 -12.78 -6.14
CA TYR A 62 -0.41 -13.03 -5.35
C TYR A 62 -0.70 -12.87 -3.87
N ASP A 63 -0.29 -13.85 -3.07
CA ASP A 63 -0.38 -13.82 -1.61
C ASP A 63 0.99 -13.50 -1.00
N PHE A 64 1.07 -12.42 -0.23
CA PHE A 64 2.32 -11.91 0.33
C PHE A 64 2.88 -12.81 1.44
N ASN A 65 2.03 -13.56 2.15
CA ASN A 65 2.46 -14.42 3.25
C ASN A 65 3.11 -15.70 2.74
N SER A 66 2.57 -16.27 1.66
CA SER A 66 3.09 -17.52 1.08
C SER A 66 4.05 -17.31 -0.09
N ASP A 67 4.15 -16.10 -0.64
CA ASP A 67 4.92 -15.80 -1.86
C ASP A 67 4.45 -16.63 -3.08
N VAL A 68 3.14 -16.85 -3.19
CA VAL A 68 2.53 -17.70 -4.23
C VAL A 68 1.59 -16.89 -5.11
N THR A 69 1.67 -17.10 -6.41
CA THR A 69 0.76 -16.55 -7.42
C THR A 69 -0.22 -17.63 -7.89
N THR A 70 -1.52 -17.33 -7.86
CA THR A 70 -2.57 -18.21 -8.40
C THR A 70 -3.33 -17.54 -9.53
N THR A 71 -3.58 -18.28 -10.61
CA THR A 71 -4.43 -17.79 -11.71
C THR A 71 -5.90 -17.93 -11.32
N LYS A 72 -6.65 -16.84 -11.43
CA LYS A 72 -8.11 -16.79 -11.27
C LYS A 72 -8.72 -16.69 -12.65
N PHE A 73 -9.43 -17.74 -13.07
CA PHE A 73 -10.28 -17.68 -14.24
C PHE A 73 -11.51 -16.85 -13.91
N LYS A 74 -11.81 -15.84 -14.74
CA LYS A 74 -13.14 -15.24 -14.77
C LYS A 74 -14.06 -16.34 -15.31
N ARG A 75 -14.99 -16.82 -14.48
CA ARG A 75 -16.11 -17.65 -14.97
C ARG A 75 -16.96 -16.82 -15.92
#